data_AF-A0A661WBL3-F1
#
_entry.id   AF-A0A661WBL3-F1
#
_cell.length_a   1.000
_cell.length_b   1.000
_cell.length_c   1.000
_cell.angle_alpha   90.00
_cell.angle_beta   90.00
_cell.angle_gamma   90.00
#
_symmetry.space_group_name_H-M   'P 1'
#
loop_
_entity.id
_entity.type
_entity.pdbx_description
1 polymer ?
#
loop_
_entity_poly.entity_id
_entity_poly.type
_entity_poly.pdbx_seq_one_letter_code
_entity_poly.pdbx_strand_id
1 'polypeptide(L)'
;MSDEKINVEELLEKAKKPAADALKLHPFYKGKMETTLKCTVRDIDDFAIWYTPGVAAPCRDIHQDPEMIYQHTSKGNTIAVISDGTRVLGLGDIGPKAGLPVMEGKALLFKYLGGVDAVPIMLDTKDPDVFIETVLLLQSSFGGINLEDIAQPKCFRILDELREKCEIPVWHDDQQGTATVTLAGLMNALKVVGKNKKDIRIAFIGTGASNVAISRLIYSWGVDP
;
A
#
# COMPACT_ATOMS: atom_id res chain seq x y z
N MET A 1 -18.31 -10.67 37.58
CA MET A 1 -17.56 -9.53 36.99
C MET A 1 -18.56 -8.40 36.97
N SER A 2 -18.28 -7.32 37.71
CA SER A 2 -19.18 -6.18 37.84
C SER A 2 -19.54 -5.63 36.47
N ASP A 3 -20.84 -5.48 36.21
CA ASP A 3 -21.37 -4.68 35.11
C ASP A 3 -20.94 -3.22 35.33
N GLU A 4 -19.71 -2.87 34.93
CA GLU A 4 -19.34 -1.47 34.74
C GLU A 4 -20.31 -0.91 33.71
N LYS A 5 -21.21 -0.03 34.16
CA LYS A 5 -22.11 0.71 33.27
C LYS A 5 -21.24 1.42 32.25
N ILE A 6 -21.29 0.92 31.01
CA ILE A 6 -20.58 1.51 29.88
C ILE A 6 -21.00 2.98 29.77
N ASN A 7 -20.06 3.89 30.06
CA ASN A 7 -20.28 5.31 29.89
C ASN A 7 -20.07 5.67 28.41
N VAL A 8 -21.17 5.83 27.68
CA VAL A 8 -21.16 6.14 26.24
C VAL A 8 -20.38 7.43 25.97
N GLU A 9 -20.48 8.43 26.84
CA GLU A 9 -19.81 9.72 26.67
C GLU A 9 -18.29 9.57 26.80
N GLU A 10 -17.83 8.79 27.78
CA GLU A 10 -16.41 8.48 27.96
C GLU A 10 -15.84 7.69 26.76
N LEU A 11 -16.60 6.73 26.23
CA LEU A 11 -16.20 5.99 25.02
C LEU A 11 -16.11 6.89 23.79
N LEU A 12 -17.05 7.83 23.63
CA LEU A 12 -17.04 8.80 22.52
C LEU A 12 -15.84 9.74 22.61
N GLU A 13 -15.53 10.24 23.81
CA GLU A 13 -14.34 11.08 24.02
C GLU A 13 -13.05 10.30 23.76
N LYS A 14 -12.98 9.04 24.24
CA LYS A 14 -11.85 8.15 23.96
C LYS A 14 -11.70 7.88 22.46
N ALA A 15 -12.79 7.77 21.71
CA ALA A 15 -12.77 7.58 20.25
C ALA A 15 -12.30 8.82 19.47
N LYS A 16 -12.49 10.04 20.02
CA LYS A 16 -12.01 11.29 19.40
C LYS A 16 -10.52 11.54 19.62
N LYS A 17 -9.96 11.01 20.71
CA LYS A 17 -8.57 11.25 21.11
C LYS A 17 -7.54 10.99 19.98
N PRO A 18 -7.59 9.89 19.22
CA PRO A 18 -6.63 9.65 18.14
C PRO A 18 -6.59 10.77 17.08
N ALA A 19 -7.76 11.32 16.72
CA ALA A 19 -7.83 12.43 15.76
C ALA A 19 -7.24 13.72 16.34
N ALA A 20 -7.52 14.01 17.61
CA ALA A 20 -6.94 15.17 18.30
C ALA A 20 -5.41 15.06 18.44
N ASP A 21 -4.89 13.86 18.73
CA ASP A 21 -3.46 13.60 18.81
C ASP A 21 -2.81 13.66 17.42
N ALA A 22 -3.46 13.13 16.37
CA ALA A 22 -2.98 13.19 15.00
C ALA A 22 -2.76 14.63 14.51
N LEU A 23 -3.67 15.55 14.83
CA LEU A 23 -3.53 16.98 14.50
C LEU A 23 -2.38 17.69 15.22
N LYS A 24 -1.84 17.11 16.30
CA LYS A 24 -0.65 17.63 17.00
C LYS A 24 0.63 16.97 16.50
N LEU A 25 0.60 15.64 16.32
CA LEU A 25 1.79 14.85 16.02
C LEU A 25 2.23 14.97 14.56
N HIS A 26 1.30 15.03 13.61
CA HIS A 26 1.65 15.22 12.19
C HIS A 26 2.42 16.53 11.95
N PRO A 27 2.00 17.70 12.49
CA PRO A 27 2.79 18.93 12.39
C PRO A 27 4.11 18.89 13.16
N PHE A 28 4.14 18.24 14.33
CA PHE A 28 5.35 18.12 15.15
C PHE A 28 6.48 17.40 14.40
N TYR A 29 6.18 16.26 13.78
CA TYR A 29 7.16 15.49 12.99
C TYR A 29 7.25 15.94 11.52
N LYS A 30 6.34 16.81 11.07
CA LYS A 30 6.21 17.26 9.66
C LYS A 30 6.02 16.10 8.68
N GLY A 31 5.10 15.21 9.01
CA GLY A 31 4.90 13.95 8.32
C GLY A 31 5.29 12.76 9.18
N LYS A 32 5.36 11.57 8.58
CA LYS A 32 5.63 10.31 9.29
C LYS A 32 6.82 9.52 8.74
N MET A 33 7.32 9.92 7.57
CA MET A 33 8.39 9.22 6.86
C MET A 33 9.61 10.11 6.75
N GLU A 34 10.79 9.51 6.87
CA GLU A 34 12.08 10.14 6.58
C GLU A 34 12.94 9.18 5.75
N THR A 35 13.93 9.72 5.04
CA THR A 35 14.95 8.91 4.37
C THR A 35 16.21 8.89 5.23
N THR A 36 16.81 7.71 5.37
CA THR A 36 18.07 7.53 6.11
C THR A 36 19.06 6.68 5.32
N LEU A 37 20.33 6.82 5.63
CA LEU A 37 21.40 6.06 4.97
C LEU A 37 21.43 4.62 5.48
N LYS A 38 21.65 3.68 4.56
CA LYS A 38 21.95 2.27 4.89
C LYS A 38 23.46 2.01 4.98
N CYS A 39 24.26 2.75 4.21
CA CYS A 39 25.72 2.61 4.22
C CYS A 39 26.36 3.47 5.32
N THR A 40 27.56 3.06 5.72
CA THR A 40 28.37 3.84 6.67
C THR A 40 29.13 4.93 5.92
N VAL A 41 29.14 6.13 6.50
CA VAL A 41 30.00 7.25 6.08
C VAL A 41 30.84 7.65 7.28
N ARG A 42 32.14 7.36 7.24
CA ARG A 42 33.08 7.57 8.35
C ARG A 42 33.84 8.88 8.22
N ASP A 43 34.28 9.17 7.00
CA ASP A 43 35.04 10.35 6.63
C ASP A 43 34.78 10.71 5.16
N ILE A 44 35.55 11.68 4.65
CA ILE A 44 35.38 12.21 3.30
C ILE A 44 35.72 11.18 2.20
N ASP A 45 36.57 10.19 2.48
CA ASP A 45 37.02 9.22 1.49
C ASP A 45 35.90 8.22 1.13
N ASP A 46 34.96 7.97 2.05
CA ASP A 46 33.79 7.14 1.78
C ASP A 46 32.90 7.72 0.65
N PHE A 47 32.90 9.05 0.43
CA PHE A 47 32.18 9.64 -0.70
C PHE A 47 32.77 9.25 -2.05
N ALA A 48 34.07 8.92 -2.13
CA ALA A 48 34.67 8.41 -3.35
C ALA A 48 34.16 6.99 -3.70
N ILE A 49 33.59 6.26 -2.73
CA ILE A 49 32.96 4.95 -2.91
C ILE A 49 31.48 5.12 -3.27
N TRP A 50 30.72 5.81 -2.40
CA TRP A 50 29.26 5.94 -2.54
C TRP A 50 28.84 6.95 -3.61
N TYR A 51 29.76 7.79 -4.05
CA TYR A 51 29.56 8.76 -5.11
C TYR A 51 30.75 8.77 -6.07
N THR A 52 31.05 9.91 -6.69
CA THR A 52 32.10 10.02 -7.70
C THR A 52 33.49 9.85 -7.06
N PRO A 53 34.38 9.02 -7.65
CA PRO A 53 34.23 8.29 -8.92
C PRO A 53 33.67 6.86 -8.79
N GLY A 54 33.60 6.30 -7.59
CA GLY A 54 33.26 4.88 -7.33
C GLY A 54 31.89 4.44 -7.86
N VAL A 55 30.87 5.31 -7.76
CA VAL A 55 29.49 5.03 -8.22
C VAL A 55 29.42 4.65 -9.71
N ALA A 56 30.41 5.02 -10.51
CA ALA A 56 30.47 4.62 -11.92
C ALA A 56 30.63 3.10 -12.12
N ALA A 57 31.20 2.38 -11.15
CA ALA A 57 31.37 0.92 -11.22
C ALA A 57 30.02 0.17 -11.21
N PRO A 58 29.13 0.32 -10.20
CA PRO A 58 27.82 -0.32 -10.23
C PRO A 58 26.96 0.17 -11.42
N CYS A 59 27.07 1.43 -11.85
CA CYS A 59 26.36 1.90 -13.05
C CYS A 59 26.78 1.14 -14.32
N ARG A 60 28.08 0.90 -14.51
CA ARG A 60 28.58 0.12 -15.66
C ARG A 60 28.18 -1.35 -15.57
N ASP A 61 28.15 -1.91 -14.37
CA ASP A 61 27.75 -3.30 -14.15
C ASP A 61 26.26 -3.49 -14.48
N ILE A 62 25.38 -2.61 -14.00
CA ILE A 62 23.95 -2.59 -14.36
C ILE A 62 23.74 -2.38 -15.86
N HIS A 63 24.58 -1.57 -16.51
CA HIS A 63 24.49 -1.38 -17.96
C HIS A 63 24.85 -2.64 -18.75
N GLN A 64 25.74 -3.48 -18.22
CA GLN A 64 26.11 -4.77 -18.84
C GLN A 64 25.09 -5.86 -18.53
N ASP A 65 24.57 -5.89 -17.32
CA ASP A 65 23.53 -6.82 -16.86
C ASP A 65 22.47 -6.06 -16.05
N PRO A 66 21.29 -5.74 -16.66
CA PRO A 66 20.22 -5.01 -16.00
C PRO A 66 19.74 -5.63 -14.69
N GLU A 67 19.83 -6.96 -14.51
CA GLU A 67 19.39 -7.64 -13.29
C GLU A 67 20.25 -7.27 -12.06
N MET A 68 21.49 -6.81 -12.28
CA MET A 68 22.37 -6.34 -11.21
C MET A 68 21.82 -5.12 -10.47
N ILE A 69 20.78 -4.46 -10.98
CA ILE A 69 20.06 -3.40 -10.26
C ILE A 69 19.54 -3.90 -8.89
N TYR A 70 19.15 -5.17 -8.78
CA TYR A 70 18.67 -5.75 -7.53
C TYR A 70 19.79 -6.05 -6.52
N GLN A 71 21.03 -6.17 -6.99
CA GLN A 71 22.21 -6.36 -6.14
C GLN A 71 22.81 -5.03 -5.69
N HIS A 72 22.85 -4.04 -6.59
CA HIS A 72 23.56 -2.78 -6.37
C HIS A 72 22.71 -1.66 -5.77
N THR A 73 21.39 -1.82 -5.74
CA THR A 73 20.47 -0.74 -5.33
C THR A 73 19.44 -1.21 -4.30
N SER A 74 18.68 -0.26 -3.75
CA SER A 74 17.57 -0.57 -2.83
C SER A 74 16.32 -1.11 -3.53
N LYS A 75 16.29 -1.18 -4.88
CA LYS A 75 15.11 -1.57 -5.67
C LYS A 75 14.44 -2.82 -5.13
N GLY A 76 15.22 -3.86 -4.78
CA GLY A 76 14.70 -5.13 -4.28
C GLY A 76 13.87 -5.06 -2.98
N ASN A 77 14.02 -4.00 -2.17
CA ASN A 77 13.25 -3.81 -0.94
C ASN A 77 12.42 -2.51 -0.92
N THR A 78 12.45 -1.71 -1.99
CA THR A 78 11.72 -0.43 -2.06
C THR A 78 10.51 -0.54 -2.98
N ILE A 79 9.32 -0.24 -2.46
CA ILE A 79 8.07 -0.17 -3.23
C ILE A 79 7.56 1.26 -3.34
N ALA A 80 6.70 1.51 -4.33
CA ALA A 80 5.91 2.74 -4.39
C ALA A 80 4.48 2.48 -3.88
N VAL A 81 3.99 3.34 -2.98
CA VAL A 81 2.58 3.41 -2.58
C VAL A 81 1.94 4.53 -3.39
N ILE A 82 1.20 4.17 -4.44
CA ILE A 82 0.71 5.12 -5.46
C ILE A 82 -0.80 5.30 -5.35
N SER A 83 -1.23 6.56 -5.31
CA SER A 83 -2.63 6.96 -5.29
C SER A 83 -2.85 8.27 -6.05
N ASP A 84 -4.07 8.52 -6.51
CA ASP A 84 -4.52 9.82 -7.02
C ASP A 84 -5.45 10.56 -6.04
N GLY A 85 -5.73 9.96 -4.88
CA GLY A 85 -6.60 10.52 -3.86
C GLY A 85 -8.08 10.58 -4.24
N THR A 86 -8.52 9.82 -5.24
CA THR A 86 -9.92 9.83 -5.69
C THR A 86 -10.86 8.98 -4.84
N ARG A 87 -10.33 8.10 -3.97
CA ARG A 87 -11.13 7.32 -3.02
C ARG A 87 -10.42 7.11 -1.68
N VAL A 88 -10.04 8.20 -1.02
CA VAL A 88 -9.32 8.13 0.26
C VAL A 88 -10.27 7.72 1.37
N LEU A 89 -10.12 6.48 1.87
CA LEU A 89 -10.92 5.94 2.97
C LEU A 89 -12.45 6.13 2.71
N GLY A 90 -13.17 6.64 3.71
CA GLY A 90 -14.57 7.06 3.60
C GLY A 90 -14.78 8.51 3.14
N LEU A 91 -13.70 9.26 2.87
CA LEU A 91 -13.75 10.69 2.54
C LEU A 91 -14.04 10.95 1.06
N GLY A 92 -13.82 9.95 0.20
CA GLY A 92 -14.06 10.06 -1.24
C GLY A 92 -12.92 10.77 -1.96
N ASP A 93 -13.28 11.55 -2.97
CA ASP A 93 -12.32 12.28 -3.80
C ASP A 93 -11.94 13.60 -3.11
N ILE A 94 -10.82 13.57 -2.39
CA ILE A 94 -10.23 14.72 -1.70
C ILE A 94 -8.93 15.20 -2.36
N GLY A 95 -8.55 14.52 -3.45
CA GLY A 95 -7.38 14.85 -4.25
C GLY A 95 -6.05 14.41 -3.65
N PRO A 96 -4.96 14.52 -4.44
CA PRO A 96 -3.65 13.95 -4.12
C PRO A 96 -3.03 14.54 -2.86
N LYS A 97 -3.13 15.86 -2.67
CA LYS A 97 -2.54 16.55 -1.51
C LYS A 97 -3.15 16.10 -0.19
N ALA A 98 -4.47 15.94 -0.16
CA ALA A 98 -5.18 15.54 1.05
C ALA A 98 -5.06 14.02 1.33
N GLY A 99 -4.77 13.23 0.30
CA GLY A 99 -4.49 11.79 0.43
C GLY A 99 -3.07 11.45 0.92
N LEU A 100 -2.10 12.36 0.76
CA LEU A 100 -0.70 12.12 1.13
C LEU A 100 -0.51 11.59 2.58
N PRO A 101 -1.20 12.12 3.61
CA PRO A 101 -1.11 11.57 4.96
C PRO A 101 -1.51 10.11 5.06
N VAL A 102 -2.47 9.63 4.24
CA VAL A 102 -2.85 8.21 4.24
C VAL A 102 -1.75 7.37 3.61
N MET A 103 -1.17 7.82 2.48
CA MET A 103 -0.07 7.10 1.81
C MET A 103 1.20 7.04 2.66
N GLU A 104 1.57 8.11 3.35
CA GLU A 104 2.65 8.06 4.35
C GLU A 104 2.34 7.05 5.47
N GLY A 105 1.07 6.92 5.86
CA GLY A 105 0.64 5.93 6.83
C GLY A 105 0.83 4.51 6.33
N LYS A 106 0.46 4.24 5.07
CA LYS A 106 0.67 2.94 4.42
C LYS A 106 2.16 2.63 4.30
N ALA A 107 2.97 3.60 3.89
CA ALA A 107 4.42 3.44 3.83
C ALA A 107 5.04 3.11 5.20
N LEU A 108 4.58 3.77 6.27
CA LEU A 108 4.98 3.47 7.65
C LEU A 108 4.65 2.01 8.02
N LEU A 109 3.47 1.52 7.67
CA LEU A 109 3.06 0.14 7.97
C LEU A 109 3.92 -0.88 7.20
N PHE A 110 4.20 -0.64 5.92
CA PHE A 110 5.11 -1.47 5.13
C PHE A 110 6.49 -1.57 5.81
N LYS A 111 7.03 -0.44 6.27
CA LYS A 111 8.32 -0.42 6.94
C LYS A 111 8.30 -1.11 8.29
N TYR A 112 7.37 -0.73 9.15
CA TYR A 112 7.34 -1.16 10.54
C TYR A 112 6.91 -2.61 10.72
N LEU A 113 5.91 -3.07 9.96
CA LEU A 113 5.37 -4.43 10.08
C LEU A 113 6.03 -5.41 9.10
N GLY A 114 6.40 -4.94 7.91
CA GLY A 114 6.91 -5.78 6.82
C GLY A 114 8.41 -5.69 6.57
N GLY A 115 9.12 -4.70 7.16
CA GLY A 115 10.53 -4.44 6.83
C GLY A 115 10.75 -3.91 5.40
N VAL A 116 9.68 -3.53 4.70
CA VAL A 116 9.70 -3.06 3.31
C VAL A 116 9.86 -1.53 3.28
N ASP A 117 10.83 -1.03 2.53
CA ASP A 117 10.96 0.41 2.29
C ASP A 117 9.84 0.85 1.33
N ALA A 118 9.15 1.93 1.64
CA ALA A 118 8.00 2.37 0.87
C ALA A 118 8.01 3.89 0.69
N VAL A 119 7.76 4.33 -0.54
CA VAL A 119 7.69 5.75 -0.89
C VAL A 119 6.25 6.11 -1.29
N PRO A 120 5.59 7.06 -0.59
CA PRO A 120 4.27 7.52 -1.00
C PRO A 120 4.38 8.43 -2.23
N ILE A 121 3.60 8.14 -3.27
CA ILE A 121 3.55 8.92 -4.52
C ILE A 121 2.10 9.27 -4.81
N MET A 122 1.79 10.57 -4.75
CA MET A 122 0.48 11.09 -5.10
C MET A 122 0.51 11.66 -6.52
N LEU A 123 -0.32 11.12 -7.41
CA LEU A 123 -0.43 11.58 -8.79
C LEU A 123 -1.54 12.61 -8.91
N ASP A 124 -1.21 13.82 -9.40
CA ASP A 124 -2.20 14.89 -9.65
C ASP A 124 -2.84 14.72 -11.03
N THR A 125 -3.45 13.55 -11.24
CA THR A 125 -4.21 13.20 -12.43
C THR A 125 -5.39 12.31 -12.04
N LYS A 126 -6.50 12.47 -12.76
CA LYS A 126 -7.64 11.54 -12.66
C LYS A 126 -7.75 10.63 -13.88
N ASP A 127 -6.93 10.89 -14.90
CA ASP A 127 -6.90 10.14 -16.13
C ASP A 127 -6.17 8.80 -15.91
N PRO A 128 -6.85 7.65 -16.11
CA PRO A 128 -6.22 6.35 -15.94
C PRO A 128 -5.06 6.12 -16.91
N ASP A 129 -5.06 6.71 -18.11
CA ASP A 129 -3.99 6.52 -19.08
C ASP A 129 -2.70 7.19 -18.61
N VAL A 130 -2.81 8.46 -18.15
CA VAL A 130 -1.69 9.20 -17.55
C VAL A 130 -1.20 8.50 -16.27
N PHE A 131 -2.11 7.95 -15.46
CA PHE A 131 -1.74 7.19 -14.28
C PHE A 131 -0.89 5.97 -14.66
N ILE A 132 -1.38 5.14 -15.59
CA ILE A 132 -0.70 3.92 -16.05
C ILE A 132 0.67 4.27 -16.64
N GLU A 133 0.73 5.24 -17.54
CA GLU A 133 1.99 5.70 -18.14
C GLU A 133 2.99 6.15 -17.07
N THR A 134 2.54 6.93 -16.09
CA THR A 134 3.40 7.40 -15.00
C THR A 134 3.97 6.24 -14.19
N VAL A 135 3.16 5.23 -13.84
CA VAL A 135 3.65 4.05 -13.10
C VAL A 135 4.65 3.26 -13.94
N LEU A 136 4.41 3.09 -15.24
CA LEU A 136 5.34 2.41 -16.15
C LEU A 136 6.70 3.11 -16.24
N LEU A 137 6.71 4.45 -16.23
CA LEU A 137 7.94 5.25 -16.21
C LEU A 137 8.67 5.15 -14.87
N LEU A 138 7.95 4.99 -13.75
CA LEU A 138 8.53 4.89 -12.41
C LEU A 138 9.09 3.50 -12.09
N GLN A 139 8.68 2.45 -12.82
CA GLN A 139 8.92 1.07 -12.42
C GLN A 139 10.41 0.70 -12.24
N SER A 140 11.33 1.36 -12.96
CA SER A 140 12.77 1.11 -12.82
C SER A 140 13.29 1.36 -11.40
N SER A 141 12.67 2.29 -10.66
CA SER A 141 13.09 2.71 -9.32
C SER A 141 12.56 1.83 -8.18
N PHE A 142 11.57 0.97 -8.45
CA PHE A 142 10.86 0.22 -7.40
C PHE A 142 10.88 -1.28 -7.68
N GLY A 143 10.89 -2.10 -6.62
CA GLY A 143 10.75 -3.55 -6.70
C GLY A 143 9.30 -4.03 -6.75
N GLY A 144 8.34 -3.14 -6.51
CA GLY A 144 6.91 -3.41 -6.60
C GLY A 144 6.07 -2.14 -6.45
N ILE A 145 4.80 -2.23 -6.86
CA ILE A 145 3.84 -1.12 -6.81
C ILE A 145 2.62 -1.53 -5.98
N ASN A 146 2.33 -0.76 -4.94
CA ASN A 146 1.10 -0.81 -4.16
C ASN A 146 0.14 0.29 -4.60
N LEU A 147 -0.93 -0.06 -5.31
CA LEU A 147 -2.02 0.86 -5.64
C LEU A 147 -2.98 1.01 -4.44
N GLU A 148 -3.36 2.25 -4.16
CA GLU A 148 -4.11 2.59 -2.94
C GLU A 148 -5.16 3.68 -3.20
N ASP A 149 -6.35 3.57 -2.61
CA ASP A 149 -7.35 4.65 -2.54
C ASP A 149 -7.73 5.25 -3.92
N ILE A 150 -7.85 4.40 -4.94
CA ILE A 150 -8.23 4.78 -6.32
C ILE A 150 -9.71 4.46 -6.54
N ALA A 151 -10.46 5.43 -7.09
CA ALA A 151 -11.89 5.25 -7.34
C ALA A 151 -12.18 4.13 -8.36
N GLN A 152 -13.29 3.43 -8.12
CA GLN A 152 -13.91 2.57 -9.13
C GLN A 152 -14.65 3.41 -10.20
N PRO A 153 -14.79 2.93 -11.44
CA PRO A 153 -14.31 1.64 -11.96
C PRO A 153 -12.86 1.66 -12.46
N LYS A 154 -12.22 2.84 -12.54
CA LYS A 154 -10.89 2.96 -13.17
C LYS A 154 -9.80 2.16 -12.46
N CYS A 155 -9.91 1.94 -11.14
CA CYS A 155 -8.97 1.14 -10.37
C CYS A 155 -8.83 -0.32 -10.87
N PHE A 156 -9.87 -0.88 -11.50
CA PHE A 156 -9.79 -2.21 -12.11
C PHE A 156 -8.91 -2.20 -13.36
N ARG A 157 -9.19 -1.26 -14.29
CA ARG A 157 -8.40 -1.09 -15.52
C ARG A 157 -6.94 -0.80 -15.22
N ILE A 158 -6.68 0.11 -14.28
CA ILE A 158 -5.32 0.47 -13.86
C ILE A 158 -4.58 -0.76 -13.34
N LEU A 159 -5.20 -1.53 -12.44
CA LEU A 159 -4.57 -2.75 -11.90
C LEU A 159 -4.30 -3.78 -13.00
N ASP A 160 -5.29 -4.06 -13.85
CA ASP A 160 -5.19 -5.10 -14.88
C ASP A 160 -4.11 -4.75 -15.92
N GLU A 161 -4.09 -3.51 -16.43
CA GLU A 161 -3.10 -3.08 -17.40
C GLU A 161 -1.68 -3.00 -16.81
N LEU A 162 -1.53 -2.52 -15.57
CA LEU A 162 -0.22 -2.46 -14.94
C LEU A 162 0.34 -3.84 -14.63
N ARG A 163 -0.51 -4.80 -14.23
CA ARG A 163 -0.08 -6.19 -14.05
C ARG A 163 0.35 -6.88 -15.35
N GLU A 164 -0.21 -6.46 -16.49
CA GLU A 164 0.18 -6.97 -17.81
C GLU A 164 1.47 -6.32 -18.31
N LYS A 165 1.65 -5.02 -18.07
CA LYS A 165 2.71 -4.21 -18.70
C LYS A 165 3.97 -4.01 -17.84
N CYS A 166 3.87 -4.08 -16.52
CA CYS A 166 5.03 -3.91 -15.65
C CYS A 166 5.90 -5.17 -15.58
N GLU A 167 7.21 -4.97 -15.45
CA GLU A 167 8.19 -6.03 -15.18
C GLU A 167 8.26 -6.41 -13.70
N ILE A 168 7.66 -5.59 -12.83
CA ILE A 168 7.60 -5.75 -11.38
C ILE A 168 6.18 -6.07 -10.90
N PRO A 169 6.01 -6.71 -9.73
CA PRO A 169 4.67 -6.97 -9.18
C PRO A 169 3.90 -5.68 -8.91
N VAL A 170 2.67 -5.65 -9.39
CA VAL A 170 1.67 -4.60 -9.12
C VAL A 170 0.45 -5.25 -8.46
N TRP A 171 -0.01 -4.64 -7.38
CA TRP A 171 -1.21 -5.08 -6.67
C TRP A 171 -2.00 -3.87 -6.14
N HIS A 172 -3.24 -4.09 -5.75
CA HIS A 172 -4.11 -3.05 -5.18
C HIS A 172 -4.65 -3.51 -3.82
N ASP A 173 -4.30 -2.80 -2.75
CA ASP A 173 -4.59 -3.23 -1.37
C ASP A 173 -6.10 -3.25 -1.07
N ASP A 174 -6.82 -2.19 -1.48
CA ASP A 174 -8.28 -2.11 -1.30
C ASP A 174 -9.06 -3.24 -2.02
N GLN A 175 -8.46 -3.86 -3.04
CA GLN A 175 -9.02 -5.03 -3.72
C GLN A 175 -8.49 -6.31 -3.08
N GLN A 176 -7.22 -6.62 -3.31
CA GLN A 176 -6.62 -7.93 -3.02
C GLN A 176 -6.28 -8.09 -1.54
N GLY A 177 -5.78 -7.05 -0.88
CA GLY A 177 -5.51 -7.04 0.56
C GLY A 177 -6.79 -7.24 1.36
N THR A 178 -7.82 -6.44 1.07
CA THR A 178 -9.14 -6.55 1.71
C THR A 178 -9.79 -7.91 1.48
N ALA A 179 -9.71 -8.46 0.26
CA ALA A 179 -10.19 -9.80 -0.04
C ALA A 179 -9.48 -10.89 0.79
N THR A 180 -8.15 -10.79 0.89
CA THR A 180 -7.32 -11.76 1.61
C THR A 180 -7.67 -11.83 3.09
N VAL A 181 -7.71 -10.69 3.78
CA VAL A 181 -8.01 -10.66 5.22
C VAL A 181 -9.47 -11.03 5.51
N THR A 182 -10.40 -10.70 4.60
CA THR A 182 -11.80 -11.08 4.72
C THR A 182 -12.00 -12.58 4.58
N LEU A 183 -11.35 -13.21 3.58
CA LEU A 183 -11.39 -14.67 3.43
C LEU A 183 -10.75 -15.36 4.64
N ALA A 184 -9.60 -14.88 5.12
CA ALA A 184 -8.97 -15.43 6.33
C ALA A 184 -9.90 -15.36 7.56
N GLY A 185 -10.60 -14.24 7.73
CA GLY A 185 -11.62 -14.06 8.76
C GLY A 185 -12.78 -15.05 8.61
N LEU A 186 -13.32 -15.19 7.40
CA LEU A 186 -14.40 -16.15 7.10
C LEU A 186 -13.96 -17.59 7.39
N MET A 187 -12.76 -17.99 6.96
CA MET A 187 -12.23 -19.33 7.21
C MET A 187 -12.19 -19.67 8.71
N ASN A 188 -11.80 -18.71 9.55
CA ASN A 188 -11.78 -18.90 11.00
C ASN A 188 -13.20 -18.86 11.60
N ALA A 189 -14.07 -17.96 11.12
CA ALA A 189 -15.46 -17.91 11.57
C ALA A 189 -16.17 -19.25 11.34
N LEU A 190 -15.96 -19.89 10.18
CA LEU A 190 -16.54 -21.20 9.86
C LEU A 190 -16.08 -22.31 10.80
N LYS A 191 -14.81 -22.29 11.24
CA LYS A 191 -14.31 -23.22 12.26
C LYS A 191 -15.02 -23.02 13.59
N VAL A 192 -15.21 -21.77 14.01
CA VAL A 192 -15.87 -21.42 15.28
C VAL A 192 -17.32 -21.88 15.30
N VAL A 193 -18.06 -21.69 14.21
CA VAL A 193 -19.48 -22.08 14.12
C VAL A 193 -19.70 -23.52 13.63
N GLY A 194 -18.62 -24.26 13.34
CA GLY A 194 -18.67 -25.65 12.88
C GLY A 194 -19.36 -25.86 11.52
N LYS A 195 -19.29 -24.88 10.60
CA LYS A 195 -19.95 -24.95 9.28
C LYS A 195 -18.94 -25.26 8.17
N ASN A 196 -19.35 -26.04 7.18
CA ASN A 196 -18.59 -26.22 5.95
C ASN A 196 -18.84 -25.04 4.99
N LYS A 197 -17.83 -24.65 4.23
CA LYS A 197 -17.93 -23.59 3.20
C LYS A 197 -18.92 -23.92 2.08
N LYS A 198 -19.27 -25.20 1.88
CA LYS A 198 -20.29 -25.63 0.90
C LYS A 198 -21.73 -25.41 1.38
N ASP A 199 -21.93 -25.20 2.68
CA ASP A 199 -23.27 -25.15 3.31
C ASP A 199 -23.69 -23.73 3.72
N ILE A 200 -22.91 -22.72 3.35
CA ILE A 200 -23.17 -21.32 3.72
C ILE A 200 -23.83 -20.56 2.58
N ARG A 201 -24.54 -19.50 2.95
CA ARG A 201 -24.99 -18.45 2.03
C ARG A 201 -24.35 -17.15 2.46
N ILE A 202 -23.82 -16.40 1.49
CA ILE A 202 -23.14 -15.14 1.75
C ILE A 202 -23.94 -14.03 1.09
N ALA A 203 -24.25 -12.98 1.85
CA ALA A 203 -24.84 -11.76 1.32
C ALA A 203 -23.76 -10.68 1.22
N PHE A 204 -23.49 -10.21 0.01
CA PHE A 204 -22.59 -9.07 -0.22
C PHE A 204 -23.40 -7.78 -0.31
N ILE A 205 -23.14 -6.83 0.59
CA ILE A 205 -23.78 -5.51 0.57
C ILE A 205 -22.80 -4.50 -0.03
N GLY A 206 -23.02 -4.15 -1.30
CA GLY A 206 -22.18 -3.23 -2.08
C GLY A 206 -21.38 -3.94 -3.18
N THR A 207 -21.16 -3.25 -4.29
CA THR A 207 -20.51 -3.78 -5.51
C THR A 207 -19.26 -2.99 -5.88
N GLY A 208 -18.52 -2.55 -4.86
CA GLY A 208 -17.30 -1.77 -5.05
C GLY A 208 -16.03 -2.59 -5.19
N ALA A 209 -14.89 -1.91 -5.40
CA ALA A 209 -13.57 -2.51 -5.60
C ALA A 209 -13.27 -3.67 -4.62
N SER A 210 -13.46 -3.43 -3.32
CA SER A 210 -13.24 -4.43 -2.27
C SER A 210 -14.19 -5.62 -2.37
N ASN A 211 -15.52 -5.41 -2.43
CA ASN A 211 -16.49 -6.52 -2.45
C ASN A 211 -16.40 -7.36 -3.73
N VAL A 212 -16.10 -6.73 -4.88
CA VAL A 212 -15.85 -7.46 -6.12
C VAL A 212 -14.62 -8.36 -5.97
N ALA A 213 -13.53 -7.87 -5.37
CA ALA A 213 -12.36 -8.70 -5.12
C ALA A 213 -12.60 -9.78 -4.05
N ILE A 214 -13.32 -9.48 -2.97
CA ILE A 214 -13.70 -10.43 -1.92
C ILE A 214 -14.51 -11.58 -2.55
N SER A 215 -15.55 -11.28 -3.32
CA SER A 215 -16.39 -12.30 -3.95
C SER A 215 -15.58 -13.19 -4.90
N ARG A 216 -14.76 -12.60 -5.79
CA ARG A 216 -13.85 -13.35 -6.68
C ARG A 216 -12.95 -14.32 -5.90
N LEU A 217 -12.35 -13.88 -4.80
CA LEU A 217 -11.45 -14.71 -4.01
C LEU A 217 -12.19 -15.82 -3.24
N ILE A 218 -13.36 -15.50 -2.68
CA ILE A 218 -14.22 -16.47 -1.98
C ILE A 218 -14.72 -17.56 -2.95
N TYR A 219 -15.12 -17.19 -4.16
CA TYR A 219 -15.54 -18.13 -5.19
C TYR A 219 -14.38 -19.01 -5.65
N SER A 220 -13.20 -18.42 -5.88
CA SER A 220 -11.98 -19.17 -6.19
C SER A 220 -11.58 -20.16 -5.08
N TRP A 221 -11.82 -19.80 -3.81
CA TRP A 221 -11.63 -20.71 -2.68
C TRP A 221 -12.64 -21.88 -2.66
N GLY A 222 -13.75 -21.79 -3.39
CA GLY A 222 -14.70 -22.88 -3.61
C GLY A 222 -16.02 -22.76 -2.84
N VAL A 223 -16.47 -21.53 -2.56
CA VAL A 223 -17.87 -21.25 -2.20
C VAL A 223 -18.66 -21.05 -3.51
N ASP A 224 -19.84 -21.66 -3.59
CA ASP A 224 -20.74 -21.52 -4.73
C ASP A 224 -21.45 -20.14 -4.67
N PRO A 225 -21.46 -19.34 -5.76
CA PRO A 225 -22.07 -18.01 -5.80
C PRO A 225 -23.57 -17.94 -5.45
#